data_AF-A0A1V6JH01-F1
#
_entry.id   AF-A0A1V6JH01-F1
#
_cell.length_a   1.000
_cell.length_b   1.000
_cell.length_c   1.000
_cell.angle_alpha   90.00
_cell.angle_beta   90.00
_cell.angle_gamma   90.00
#
_symmetry.space_group_name_H-M   'P 1'
#
loop_
_entity.id
_entity.type
_entity.pdbx_description
1 polymer ?
#
loop_
_entity_poly.entity_id
_entity_poly.type
_entity_poly.pdbx_seq_one_letter_code
_entity_poly.pdbx_strand_id
1 'polypeptide(L)'
;MATMSILIDYHYIDSVLLKAAILHDLLEDFHEAREENIREIQDEDVEEVIRLVKEVTRHFPESKREFYERLLHQGSKKAKILKCADVISNLTDLHIDNISLNKIKTNLNLYEKFILPMALQVNHNMHLEIEDLIQSRRLYVKSYHKDWFSTLLKRNA
;
A
#
# COMPACT_ATOMS: atom_id res chain seq x y z
N MET A 1 -7.37 -6.06 6.84
CA MET A 1 -7.64 -5.46 8.18
C MET A 1 -6.43 -4.74 8.80
N ALA A 2 -5.19 -5.11 8.45
CA ALA A 2 -3.99 -4.44 8.99
C ALA A 2 -3.96 -2.92 8.69
N THR A 3 -4.37 -2.49 7.49
CA THR A 3 -4.44 -1.06 7.10
C THR A 3 -5.26 -0.20 8.09
N MET A 4 -6.44 -0.69 8.52
CA MET A 4 -7.27 0.02 9.49
C MET A 4 -6.58 0.13 10.86
N SER A 5 -5.88 -0.93 11.28
CA SER A 5 -5.18 -0.94 12.57
C SER A 5 -4.03 0.07 12.57
N ILE A 6 -3.27 0.12 11.47
CA ILE A 6 -2.21 1.13 11.29
C ILE A 6 -2.79 2.55 11.37
N LEU A 7 -3.93 2.81 10.75
CA LEU A 7 -4.56 4.13 10.85
C LEU A 7 -4.89 4.50 12.31
N ILE A 8 -5.38 3.54 13.10
CA ILE A 8 -5.69 3.73 14.52
C ILE A 8 -4.41 3.98 15.33
N ASP A 9 -3.31 3.27 15.06
CA ASP A 9 -2.01 3.48 15.72
C ASP A 9 -1.49 4.91 15.48
N TYR A 10 -1.79 5.47 14.30
CA TYR A 10 -1.52 6.87 13.96
C TYR A 10 -2.59 7.86 14.43
N HIS A 11 -3.53 7.41 15.27
CA HIS A 11 -4.61 8.19 15.87
C HIS A 11 -5.61 8.76 14.85
N TYR A 12 -5.71 8.15 13.67
CA TYR A 12 -6.76 8.47 12.70
C TYR A 12 -8.03 7.71 13.03
N ILE A 13 -9.04 8.42 13.53
CA ILE A 13 -10.36 7.86 13.94
C ILE A 13 -11.53 8.38 13.10
N ASP A 14 -11.25 8.97 11.95
CA ASP A 14 -12.26 9.45 11.00
C ASP A 14 -13.05 8.27 10.42
N SER A 15 -14.38 8.31 10.53
CA SER A 15 -15.27 7.20 10.15
C SER A 15 -15.10 6.81 8.69
N VAL A 16 -15.13 7.80 7.78
CA VAL A 16 -14.94 7.61 6.34
C VAL A 16 -13.61 6.92 6.04
N LEU A 17 -12.51 7.39 6.66
CA LEU A 17 -11.17 6.85 6.45
C LEU A 17 -11.06 5.40 6.95
N LEU A 18 -11.60 5.09 8.12
CA LEU A 18 -11.58 3.72 8.67
C LEU A 18 -12.45 2.75 7.85
N LYS A 19 -13.66 3.18 7.44
CA LYS A 19 -14.54 2.41 6.55
C LYS A 19 -13.85 2.15 5.20
N ALA A 20 -13.25 3.18 4.59
CA ALA A 20 -12.50 3.03 3.35
C ALA A 20 -11.28 2.11 3.50
N ALA A 21 -10.60 2.10 4.65
CA ALA A 21 -9.48 1.20 4.90
C ALA A 21 -9.87 -0.28 4.91
N ILE A 22 -11.11 -0.59 5.28
CA ILE A 22 -11.63 -1.96 5.18
C ILE A 22 -11.92 -2.32 3.71
N LEU A 23 -12.41 -1.36 2.91
CA LEU A 23 -12.93 -1.59 1.56
C LEU A 23 -11.93 -1.29 0.43
N HIS A 24 -10.76 -0.72 0.71
CA HIS A 24 -9.87 -0.16 -0.33
C HIS A 24 -9.44 -1.15 -1.41
N ASP A 25 -9.29 -2.43 -1.08
CA ASP A 25 -8.90 -3.47 -2.04
C ASP A 25 -10.11 -4.14 -2.71
N LEU A 26 -11.34 -3.91 -2.22
CA LEU A 26 -12.55 -4.63 -2.69
C LEU A 26 -12.73 -4.54 -4.21
N LEU A 27 -12.55 -3.33 -4.77
CA LEU A 27 -12.74 -3.10 -6.20
C LEU A 27 -11.54 -3.56 -7.05
N GLU A 28 -10.36 -3.76 -6.45
CA GLU A 28 -9.18 -4.30 -7.15
C GLU A 28 -9.17 -5.82 -7.16
N ASP A 29 -9.54 -6.45 -6.04
CA ASP A 29 -9.42 -7.90 -5.83
C ASP A 29 -10.62 -8.69 -6.36
N PHE A 30 -11.79 -8.07 -6.46
CA PHE A 30 -13.03 -8.74 -6.89
C PHE A 30 -13.62 -8.05 -8.12
N HIS A 31 -13.48 -8.67 -9.29
CA HIS A 31 -13.94 -8.11 -10.57
C HIS A 31 -15.46 -7.91 -10.66
N GLU A 32 -16.23 -8.69 -9.89
CA GLU A 32 -17.68 -8.58 -9.82
C GLU A 32 -18.14 -7.47 -8.86
N ALA A 33 -17.27 -7.02 -7.95
CA ALA A 33 -17.62 -6.01 -6.97
C ALA A 33 -17.88 -4.66 -7.63
N ARG A 34 -18.95 -4.00 -7.20
CA ARG A 34 -19.36 -2.68 -7.69
C ARG A 34 -19.64 -1.73 -6.56
N GLU A 35 -19.67 -0.44 -6.89
CA GLU A 35 -20.04 0.62 -5.95
C GLU A 35 -21.42 0.38 -5.34
N GLU A 36 -22.36 -0.19 -6.11
CA GLU A 36 -23.70 -0.53 -5.63
C GLU A 36 -23.66 -1.50 -4.44
N ASN A 37 -22.72 -2.45 -4.41
CA ASN A 37 -22.57 -3.36 -3.28
C ASN A 37 -22.15 -2.62 -2.00
N ILE A 38 -21.39 -1.53 -2.13
CA ILE A 38 -21.04 -0.67 -0.99
C ILE A 38 -22.25 0.17 -0.57
N ARG A 39 -23.03 0.70 -1.53
CA ARG A 39 -24.26 1.48 -1.26
C ARG A 39 -25.33 0.70 -0.51
N GLU A 40 -25.40 -0.62 -0.71
CA GLU A 40 -26.34 -1.51 -0.01
C GLU A 40 -26.17 -1.54 1.51
N ILE A 41 -25.02 -1.09 2.05
CA ILE A 41 -24.77 -0.98 3.49
C ILE A 41 -25.70 0.06 4.15
N GLN A 42 -26.22 1.03 3.38
CA GLN A 42 -27.11 2.10 3.87
C GLN A 42 -26.52 2.92 5.03
N ASP A 43 -25.21 3.16 4.98
CA ASP A 43 -24.48 3.99 5.92
C ASP A 43 -24.51 5.47 5.49
N GLU A 44 -24.50 6.40 6.46
CA GLU A 44 -24.59 7.84 6.19
C GLU A 44 -23.38 8.40 5.43
N ASP A 45 -22.20 7.80 5.60
CA ASP A 45 -20.93 8.23 4.99
C ASP A 45 -20.65 7.55 3.63
N VAL A 46 -21.61 6.76 3.11
CA VAL A 46 -21.32 5.77 2.07
C VAL A 46 -20.79 6.39 0.77
N GLU A 47 -21.26 7.59 0.40
CA GLU A 47 -20.79 8.27 -0.82
C GLU A 47 -19.38 8.87 -0.64
N GLU A 48 -19.03 9.37 0.55
CA GLU A 48 -17.65 9.75 0.84
C GLU A 48 -16.71 8.54 0.87
N VAL A 49 -17.17 7.41 1.42
CA VAL A 49 -16.40 6.16 1.47
C VAL A 49 -16.14 5.65 0.05
N ILE A 50 -17.16 5.57 -0.80
CA ILE A 50 -17.01 5.13 -2.20
C ILE A 50 -16.03 6.04 -2.94
N ARG A 51 -16.15 7.37 -2.76
CA ARG A 51 -15.25 8.33 -3.38
C ARG A 51 -13.79 8.11 -2.94
N LEU A 52 -13.57 7.94 -1.63
CA LEU A 52 -12.24 7.71 -1.08
C LEU A 52 -11.65 6.37 -1.56
N VAL A 53 -12.44 5.30 -1.57
CA VAL A 53 -12.03 3.99 -2.11
C VAL A 53 -11.58 4.15 -3.55
N LYS A 54 -12.40 4.79 -4.40
CA LYS A 54 -12.04 5.01 -5.81
C LYS A 54 -10.77 5.84 -6.01
N GLU A 55 -10.53 6.84 -5.16
CA GLU A 55 -9.28 7.63 -5.22
C GLU A 55 -8.04 6.74 -5.02
N VAL A 56 -8.12 5.76 -4.12
CA VAL A 56 -7.03 4.81 -3.81
C VAL A 56 -7.08 3.51 -4.60
N THR A 57 -8.03 3.38 -5.53
CA THR A 57 -8.11 2.28 -6.48
C THR A 57 -7.40 2.67 -7.78
N ARG A 58 -6.59 1.76 -8.32
CA ARG A 58 -6.00 1.89 -9.65
C ARG A 58 -7.03 1.58 -10.73
N HIS A 59 -7.15 2.44 -11.74
CA HIS A 59 -8.14 2.27 -12.81
C HIS A 59 -7.51 1.61 -14.04
N PHE A 60 -8.21 0.74 -14.77
CA PHE A 60 -7.70 0.28 -16.07
C PHE A 60 -7.85 1.40 -17.13
N PRO A 61 -6.83 1.70 -17.97
CA PRO A 61 -5.57 0.97 -18.20
C PRO A 61 -4.33 1.52 -17.45
N GLU A 62 -4.52 2.26 -16.35
CA GLU A 62 -3.45 2.89 -15.55
C GLU A 62 -2.43 1.86 -15.01
N SER A 63 -1.15 2.16 -15.20
CA SER A 63 -0.06 1.42 -14.56
C SER A 63 0.05 1.76 -13.08
N LYS A 64 0.69 0.87 -12.29
CA LYS A 64 0.92 1.13 -10.85
C LYS A 64 1.72 2.43 -10.61
N ARG A 65 2.61 2.78 -11.54
CA ARG A 65 3.38 4.03 -11.49
C ARG A 65 2.47 5.24 -11.68
N GLU A 66 1.67 5.25 -12.74
CA GLU A 66 0.74 6.34 -13.05
C GLU A 66 -0.25 6.55 -11.91
N PHE A 67 -0.75 5.46 -11.31
CA PHE A 67 -1.59 5.51 -10.12
C PHE A 67 -0.93 6.23 -8.95
N TYR A 68 0.30 5.85 -8.58
CA TYR A 68 0.99 6.50 -7.47
C TYR A 68 1.35 7.95 -7.77
N GLU A 69 1.70 8.27 -9.02
CA GLU A 69 1.96 9.63 -9.47
C GLU A 69 0.69 10.50 -9.40
N ARG A 70 -0.44 9.98 -9.90
CA ARG A 70 -1.76 10.63 -9.75
C ARG A 70 -2.10 10.86 -8.30
N LEU A 71 -1.95 9.85 -7.44
CA LEU A 71 -2.29 9.99 -6.02
C LEU A 71 -1.39 11.00 -5.29
N LEU A 72 -0.09 11.03 -5.61
CA LEU A 72 0.85 12.01 -5.04
C LEU A 72 0.44 13.45 -5.37
N HIS A 73 0.07 13.71 -6.62
CA HIS A 73 -0.19 15.06 -7.10
C HIS A 73 -1.63 15.53 -6.93
N GLN A 74 -2.60 14.62 -7.03
CA GLN A 74 -4.03 14.93 -7.13
C GLN A 74 -4.88 14.29 -6.03
N GLY A 75 -4.35 13.29 -5.31
CA GLY A 75 -5.08 12.60 -4.27
C GLY A 75 -5.45 13.50 -3.10
N SER A 76 -6.63 13.29 -2.51
CA SER A 76 -7.02 13.97 -1.28
C SER A 76 -6.08 13.61 -0.12
N LYS A 77 -6.06 14.44 0.93
CA LYS A 77 -5.28 14.15 2.14
C LYS A 77 -5.64 12.79 2.73
N LYS A 78 -6.93 12.42 2.77
CA LYS A 78 -7.41 11.12 3.26
C LYS A 78 -6.90 9.98 2.38
N ALA A 79 -6.94 10.13 1.06
CA ALA A 79 -6.46 9.09 0.14
C ALA A 79 -4.94 8.85 0.27
N LYS A 80 -4.17 9.92 0.45
CA LYS A 80 -2.72 9.84 0.72
C LYS A 80 -2.41 9.14 2.05
N ILE A 81 -3.13 9.50 3.12
CA ILE A 81 -2.99 8.84 4.43
C ILE A 81 -3.32 7.35 4.33
N LEU A 82 -4.46 7.02 3.71
CA LEU A 82 -4.90 5.64 3.51
C LEU A 82 -3.86 4.85 2.74
N LYS A 83 -3.29 5.41 1.67
CA LYS A 83 -2.26 4.72 0.89
C LYS A 83 -0.94 4.54 1.63
N CYS A 84 -0.56 5.49 2.48
CA CYS A 84 0.59 5.32 3.35
C CYS A 84 0.38 4.17 4.34
N ALA A 85 -0.80 4.08 4.96
CA ALA A 85 -1.14 2.98 5.87
C ALA A 85 -1.15 1.61 5.14
N ASP A 86 -1.71 1.54 3.93
CA ASP A 86 -1.68 0.35 3.09
C ASP A 86 -0.23 -0.06 2.75
N VAL A 87 0.63 0.89 2.43
CA VAL A 87 2.06 0.60 2.15
C VAL A 87 2.81 0.11 3.39
N ILE A 88 2.54 0.67 4.57
CA ILE A 88 3.09 0.15 5.84
C ILE A 88 2.62 -1.30 6.04
N SER A 89 1.32 -1.57 5.87
CA SER A 89 0.75 -2.93 5.94
C SER A 89 1.50 -3.88 5.01
N ASN A 90 1.62 -3.52 3.73
CA ASN A 90 2.30 -4.33 2.72
C ASN A 90 3.80 -4.53 3.00
N LEU A 91 4.47 -3.55 3.60
CA LEU A 91 5.89 -3.64 3.95
C LEU A 91 6.11 -4.51 5.19
N THR A 92 5.17 -4.52 6.14
CA THR A 92 5.23 -5.38 7.32
C THR A 92 4.84 -6.82 6.99
N ASP A 93 3.92 -7.03 6.05
CA ASP A 93 3.45 -8.36 5.69
C ASP A 93 4.53 -9.16 4.93
N LEU A 94 4.94 -10.29 5.50
CA LEU A 94 6.11 -11.07 5.11
C LEU A 94 5.78 -12.08 3.99
N HIS A 95 5.23 -11.64 2.86
CA HIS A 95 4.90 -12.54 1.72
C HIS A 95 6.11 -12.89 0.85
N ILE A 96 7.25 -13.15 1.47
CA ILE A 96 8.54 -13.28 0.76
C ILE A 96 8.60 -14.59 -0.05
N ASP A 97 7.97 -15.66 0.46
CA ASP A 97 7.97 -16.95 -0.21
C ASP A 97 7.11 -16.95 -1.49
N ASN A 98 6.18 -16.01 -1.61
CA ASN A 98 5.18 -15.95 -2.69
C ASN A 98 5.46 -14.83 -3.72
N ILE A 99 6.39 -13.91 -3.45
CA ILE A 99 6.65 -12.75 -4.32
C ILE A 99 8.07 -12.79 -4.87
N SER A 100 8.20 -12.68 -6.19
CA SER A 100 9.52 -12.63 -6.83
C SER A 100 10.35 -11.40 -6.36
N LEU A 101 11.66 -11.61 -6.15
CA LEU A 101 12.58 -10.55 -5.73
C LEU A 101 12.53 -9.32 -6.66
N ASN A 102 12.29 -9.52 -7.96
CA ASN A 102 12.15 -8.43 -8.92
C ASN A 102 10.89 -7.60 -8.65
N LYS A 103 9.76 -8.23 -8.33
CA LYS A 103 8.52 -7.52 -7.96
C LYS A 103 8.70 -6.73 -6.67
N ILE A 104 9.41 -7.29 -5.68
CA ILE A 104 9.76 -6.58 -4.44
C ILE A 104 10.60 -5.33 -4.75
N LYS A 105 11.71 -5.47 -5.49
CA LYS A 105 12.58 -4.33 -5.85
C LYS A 105 11.82 -3.24 -6.61
N THR A 106 10.98 -3.63 -7.57
CA THR A 106 10.15 -2.67 -8.32
C THR A 106 9.19 -1.92 -7.41
N ASN A 107 8.51 -2.61 -6.49
CA ASN A 107 7.64 -1.96 -5.51
C ASN A 107 8.40 -0.99 -4.60
N LEU A 108 9.56 -1.40 -4.06
CA LEU A 108 10.38 -0.53 -3.20
C LEU A 108 10.80 0.75 -3.93
N ASN A 109 11.23 0.65 -5.20
CA ASN A 109 11.57 1.82 -6.01
C ASN A 109 10.36 2.74 -6.23
N LEU A 110 9.16 2.18 -6.41
CA LEU A 110 7.93 2.97 -6.53
C LEU A 110 7.57 3.66 -5.20
N TYR A 111 7.74 2.97 -4.08
CA TYR A 111 7.48 3.53 -2.76
C TYR A 111 8.41 4.70 -2.44
N GLU A 112 9.72 4.56 -2.69
CA GLU A 112 10.67 5.66 -2.51
C GLU A 112 10.33 6.85 -3.40
N LYS A 113 9.97 6.59 -4.65
CA LYS A 113 9.74 7.66 -5.62
C LYS A 113 8.45 8.44 -5.36
N PHE A 114 7.37 7.76 -4.95
CA PHE A 114 6.04 8.36 -4.90
C PHE A 114 5.41 8.35 -3.51
N ILE A 115 5.59 7.28 -2.74
CA ILE A 115 4.94 7.13 -1.44
C ILE A 115 5.69 7.89 -0.34
N LEU A 116 7.02 7.90 -0.32
CA LEU A 116 7.79 8.68 0.66
C LEU A 116 7.50 10.19 0.59
N PRO A 117 7.51 10.83 -0.60
CA PRO A 117 7.07 12.23 -0.72
C PRO A 117 5.61 12.43 -0.35
N MET A 118 4.74 11.46 -0.63
CA MET A 118 3.32 11.51 -0.26
C MET A 118 3.14 11.49 1.26
N ALA A 119 3.83 10.60 1.97
CA ALA A 119 3.82 10.51 3.42
C ALA A 119 4.32 11.83 4.04
N LEU A 120 5.39 12.42 3.49
CA LEU A 120 5.92 13.69 3.96
C LEU A 120 4.88 14.83 3.87
N GLN A 121 3.97 14.79 2.90
CA GLN A 121 2.88 15.79 2.77
C GLN A 121 1.77 15.64 3.82
N VAL A 122 1.60 14.46 4.41
CA VAL A 122 0.41 14.16 5.25
C VAL A 122 0.72 13.77 6.68
N ASN A 123 1.83 13.08 6.93
CA ASN A 123 2.25 12.62 8.26
C ASN A 123 3.75 12.30 8.29
N HIS A 124 4.53 13.08 9.05
CA HIS A 124 5.98 12.91 9.17
C HIS A 124 6.37 11.57 9.82
N ASN A 125 5.60 11.07 10.78
CA ASN A 125 5.90 9.81 11.44
C ASN A 125 5.70 8.62 10.48
N MET A 126 4.64 8.64 9.66
CA MET A 126 4.45 7.64 8.59
C MET A 126 5.59 7.68 7.58
N HIS A 127 6.11 8.86 7.27
CA HIS A 127 7.26 9.00 6.38
C HIS A 127 8.50 8.28 6.93
N LEU A 128 8.84 8.52 8.21
CA LEU A 128 9.97 7.87 8.88
C LEU A 128 9.80 6.34 8.91
N GLU A 129 8.62 5.84 9.28
CA GLU A 129 8.37 4.40 9.36
C GLU A 129 8.47 3.74 7.97
N ILE A 130 7.89 4.34 6.93
CA ILE A 130 7.98 3.82 5.57
C ILE A 130 9.44 3.80 5.09
N GLU A 131 10.23 4.83 5.41
CA GLU A 131 11.66 4.88 5.07
C GLU A 131 12.43 3.73 5.73
N ASP A 132 12.26 3.55 7.05
CA ASP A 132 12.90 2.48 7.82
C ASP A 132 12.50 1.09 7.30
N LEU A 133 11.21 0.88 7.01
CA LEU A 133 10.71 -0.37 6.45
C LEU A 133 11.27 -0.65 5.06
N ILE A 134 11.36 0.35 4.19
CA ILE A 134 11.99 0.21 2.87
C ILE A 134 13.45 -0.21 3.02
N GLN A 135 14.20 0.44 3.91
CA GLN A 135 15.62 0.10 4.11
C GLN A 135 15.81 -1.31 4.67
N SER A 136 15.02 -1.68 5.67
CA SER A 136 14.99 -3.03 6.22
C SER A 136 14.73 -4.08 5.13
N ARG A 137 13.75 -3.82 4.24
CA ARG A 137 13.44 -4.72 3.11
C ARG A 137 14.55 -4.79 2.07
N ARG A 138 15.26 -3.69 1.78
CA ARG A 138 16.41 -3.71 0.88
C ARG A 138 17.55 -4.57 1.42
N LEU A 139 17.86 -4.44 2.72
CA LEU A 139 18.87 -5.26 3.39
C LEU A 139 18.50 -6.74 3.32
N TYR A 140 17.24 -7.08 3.62
CA TYR A 140 16.74 -8.44 3.54
C TYR A 140 16.92 -9.05 2.14
N VAL A 141 16.47 -8.36 1.09
CA VAL A 141 16.58 -8.83 -0.31
C VAL A 141 18.04 -9.04 -0.72
N LYS A 142 18.95 -8.20 -0.25
CA LYS A 142 20.39 -8.32 -0.51
C LYS A 142 20.99 -9.57 0.17
N SER A 143 20.62 -9.83 1.42
CA SER A 143 21.09 -11.00 2.18
C SER A 143 20.58 -12.31 1.57
N TYR A 144 19.28 -12.40 1.26
CA TYR A 144 18.68 -13.61 0.67
C TYR A 144 19.33 -14.01 -0.67
N HIS A 145 19.66 -13.03 -1.51
CA HIS A 145 20.37 -13.26 -2.76
C HIS A 145 21.79 -13.82 -2.53
N LYS A 146 22.50 -13.36 -1.49
CA LYS A 146 23.86 -13.85 -1.18
C LYS A 146 23.84 -15.32 -0.75
N ASP A 147 22.88 -15.68 0.11
CA ASP A 147 22.79 -17.03 0.67
C ASP A 147 22.35 -18.07 -0.38
N TRP A 148 21.41 -17.72 -1.26
CA TRP A 148 21.00 -18.60 -2.36
C TRP A 148 22.14 -18.88 -3.35
N PHE A 149 22.88 -17.85 -3.76
CA PHE A 149 24.06 -18.02 -4.63
C PHE A 149 25.14 -18.89 -3.96
N SER A 150 25.39 -18.70 -2.66
CA SER A 150 26.36 -19.52 -1.93
C SER A 150 25.94 -20.99 -1.84
N THR A 151 24.64 -21.26 -1.73
CA THR A 151 24.08 -22.62 -1.64
C THR A 151 24.11 -23.34 -2.99
N LEU A 152 23.88 -22.62 -4.09
CA LEU A 152 24.01 -23.15 -5.45
C LEU A 152 25.45 -23.51 -5.81
N LEU A 153 26.40 -22.65 -5.45
CA LEU A 153 27.83 -22.91 -5.69
C LEU A 153 28.32 -24.14 -4.90
N LYS A 154 27.77 -24.41 -3.71
CA LYS A 154 28.08 -25.61 -2.92
C LYS A 154 27.43 -26.90 -3.42
N ARG A 155 26.33 -26.84 -4.19
CA ARG A 155 25.67 -28.03 -4.76
C ARG A 155 26.25 -28.48 -6.10
N ASN A 156 27.04 -27.62 -6.76
CA ASN A 156 27.67 -27.87 -8.05
C ASN A 156 29.21 -28.01 -7.96
N ALA A 157 29.74 -28.17 -6.76
CA ALA A 157 31.16 -28.45 -6.45
C ALA A 157 31.25 -29.79 -5.72
#